data_AF-A0A3P1XZ54-F1
#
_entry.id   AF-A0A3P1XZ54-F1
#
_cell.length_a   1.000
_cell.length_b   1.000
_cell.length_c   1.000
_cell.angle_alpha   90.00
_cell.angle_beta   90.00
_cell.angle_gamma   90.00
#
_symmetry.space_group_name_H-M   'P 1'
#
loop_
_entity.id
_entity.type
_entity.pdbx_description
1 polymer ?
#
loop_
_entity_poly.entity_id
_entity_poly.type
_entity_poly.pdbx_seq_one_letter_code
_entity_poly.pdbx_strand_id
1 'polypeptide(L)' 'MAKEKFERSKTHLNIGTIGHIDHGKTSLTAAITKCLSTQKWADFTAYDMIDKAPEERER' A
#
# COMPACT_ATOMS: atom_id res chain seq x y z
N MET A 1 -11.74 -15.71 -17.02
CA MET A 1 -11.60 -16.55 -15.82
C MET A 1 -12.11 -15.75 -14.64
N ALA A 2 -13.07 -16.26 -13.87
CA ALA A 2 -13.60 -15.53 -12.71
C ALA A 2 -12.47 -15.36 -11.68
N LYS A 3 -12.29 -14.13 -11.17
CA LYS A 3 -11.37 -13.87 -10.05
C LYS A 3 -11.76 -14.77 -8.89
N GLU A 4 -10.79 -15.45 -8.27
CA GLU A 4 -11.04 -16.22 -7.05
C GLU A 4 -11.69 -15.31 -5.99
N LYS A 5 -12.68 -15.87 -5.29
CA LYS A 5 -13.37 -15.16 -4.22
C LYS A 5 -12.42 -15.01 -3.04
N PHE A 6 -12.10 -13.78 -2.67
CA PHE A 6 -11.25 -13.51 -1.52
C PHE A 6 -11.91 -13.98 -0.22
N GLU A 7 -11.27 -14.91 0.49
CA GLU A 7 -11.72 -15.39 1.80
C GLU A 7 -11.16 -14.54 2.94
N ARG A 8 -12.05 -13.92 3.72
CA ARG A 8 -11.72 -13.06 4.88
C ARG A 8 -11.70 -13.85 6.20
N SER A 9 -11.01 -14.99 6.23
CA SER A 9 -10.93 -15.83 7.44
C SER A 9 -9.96 -15.30 8.50
N LYS A 10 -8.99 -14.47 8.10
CA LYS A 10 -8.00 -13.86 8.99
C LYS A 10 -8.54 -12.56 9.60
N THR A 11 -8.04 -12.21 10.80
CA THR A 11 -8.28 -10.91 11.42
C THR A 11 -7.84 -9.80 10.47
N HIS A 12 -8.76 -8.86 10.20
CA HIS A 12 -8.55 -7.78 9.27
C HIS A 12 -8.45 -6.44 10.01
N LEU A 13 -7.49 -5.60 9.62
CA LEU A 13 -7.32 -4.26 10.16
C LEU A 13 -7.23 -3.24 9.02
N ASN A 14 -8.04 -2.19 9.09
CA ASN A 14 -7.92 -1.04 8.19
C ASN A 14 -6.89 -0.06 8.77
N ILE A 15 -5.93 0.35 7.95
CA ILE A 15 -4.89 1.31 8.34
C ILE A 15 -4.73 2.39 7.27
N GLY A 16 -4.14 3.53 7.64
CA GLY A 16 -3.78 4.60 6.72
C GLY A 16 -2.56 5.37 7.23
N THR A 17 -1.75 5.89 6.30
CA THR A 17 -0.58 6.73 6.61
C THR A 17 -0.97 8.20 6.45
N ILE A 18 -1.04 8.95 7.55
CA ILE A 18 -1.43 10.37 7.59
C ILE A 18 -0.23 11.26 7.97
N GLY A 19 -0.26 12.54 7.60
CA GLY A 19 0.84 13.48 7.87
C GLY A 19 0.92 14.67 6.90
N HIS A 20 1.78 15.63 7.21
CA HIS A 20 1.99 16.85 6.42
C HIS A 20 2.60 16.58 5.03
N ILE A 21 2.52 17.56 4.13
CA ILE A 21 3.10 17.46 2.79
C ILE A 21 4.62 17.22 2.87
N ASP A 22 5.15 16.42 1.97
CA ASP A 22 6.57 16.06 1.87
C ASP A 22 7.20 15.35 3.08
N HIS A 23 6.39 14.83 4.00
CA HIS A 23 6.86 14.00 5.12
C HIS A 23 6.98 12.50 4.78
N GLY A 24 6.99 12.14 3.49
CA GLY A 24 7.31 10.78 3.05
C GLY A 24 6.24 9.72 3.32
N LYS A 25 4.95 10.08 3.40
CA LYS A 25 3.84 9.13 3.60
C LYS A 25 3.85 8.01 2.57
N THR A 26 3.88 8.35 1.29
CA THR A 26 3.89 7.40 0.16
C THR A 26 5.17 6.55 0.16
N SER A 27 6.31 7.16 0.48
CA SER A 27 7.60 6.46 0.60
C SER A 27 7.58 5.43 1.74
N LEU A 28 7.00 5.80 2.88
CA LEU A 28 6.85 4.91 4.03
C LEU A 28 5.94 3.73 3.70
N THR A 29 4.81 3.97 3.04
CA THR A 29 3.90 2.88 2.61
C THR A 29 4.60 1.92 1.64
N ALA A 30 5.39 2.43 0.68
CA ALA A 30 6.17 1.57 -0.23
C ALA A 30 7.22 0.74 0.52
N ALA A 31 7.91 1.35 1.49
CA ALA A 31 8.92 0.66 2.30
C ALA A 31 8.29 -0.43 3.19
N ILE A 32 7.11 -0.18 3.77
CA ILE A 32 6.37 -1.18 4.55
C ILE A 32 6.05 -2.40 3.70
N THR A 33 5.45 -2.22 2.51
CA THR A 33 5.12 -3.36 1.64
C THR A 33 6.37 -4.11 1.18
N LYS A 34 7.47 -3.40 0.89
CA LYS A 34 8.75 -4.02 0.52
C LYS A 34 9.29 -4.88 1.67
N CYS A 35 9.32 -4.36 2.89
CA CYS A 35 9.81 -5.07 4.07
C CYS A 35 8.97 -6.32 4.38
N LEU A 36 7.65 -6.24 4.25
CA LEU A 36 6.77 -7.39 4.49
C LEU A 36 6.85 -8.43 3.36
N SER A 37 7.15 -8.00 2.13
CA SER A 37 7.32 -8.92 1.00
C SER A 37 8.54 -9.82 1.13
N THR A 38 9.64 -9.35 1.75
CA THR A 38 10.83 -10.19 2.00
C THR A 38 10.53 -11.34 2.96
N GLN A 39 9.52 -11.18 3.83
CA GLN A 39 9.04 -12.20 4.76
C GLN A 39 7.87 -13.02 4.18
N LYS A 40 7.46 -12.78 2.93
CA LYS A 40 6.28 -13.37 2.28
C LYS A 40 4.97 -13.11 3.02
N TRP A 41 4.87 -11.96 3.70
CA TRP A 41 3.67 -11.57 4.46
C TRP A 41 2.77 -10.60 3.69
N ALA A 42 3.29 -9.94 2.66
CA ALA A 42 2.55 -9.03 1.80
C ALA A 42 3.12 -9.04 0.37
N ASP A 43 2.31 -8.58 -0.57
CA ASP A 43 2.80 -8.23 -1.89
C ASP A 43 3.46 -6.85 -1.85
N PHE A 44 4.55 -6.70 -2.60
CA PHE A 44 5.21 -5.41 -2.74
C PHE A 44 4.37 -4.48 -3.63
N THR A 45 4.17 -3.24 -3.17
CA THR A 45 3.52 -2.19 -3.96
C THR A 45 4.52 -1.06 -4.17
N ALA A 46 4.82 -0.78 -5.43
CA ALA A 46 5.72 0.31 -5.80
C ALA A 46 5.12 1.69 -5.48
N TYR A 47 5.99 2.68 -5.31
CA TYR A 47 5.62 4.04 -4.87
C TYR A 47 4.55 4.68 -5.76
N ASP A 48 4.72 4.58 -7.08
CA ASP A 48 3.84 5.06 -8.14
C ASP A 48 2.45 4.40 -8.15
N MET A 49 2.30 3.27 -7.45
CA MET A 49 1.06 2.50 -7.36
C MET A 49 0.26 2.77 -6.08
N ILE A 50 0.82 3.51 -5.12
CA ILE A 50 0.21 3.77 -3.80
C ILE A 50 -0.68 5.01 -3.85
N ASP A 51 -0.14 6.12 -4.35
CA ASP A 51 -0.90 7.36 -4.46
C ASP A 51 -1.52 7.47 -5.85
N LYS A 52 -2.83 7.30 -5.91
CA LYS A 52 -3.61 7.39 -7.16
C LYS A 52 -4.45 8.66 -7.21
N ALA A 53 -4.26 9.58 -6.26
CA ALA A 53 -4.94 10.85 -6.27
C ALA A 53 -4.58 11.62 -7.55
N PRO A 54 -5.55 12.23 -8.26
CA PRO A 54 -5.28 13.05 -9.43
C PRO A 54 -4.28 14.17 -9.13
N GLU A 55 -4.35 14.77 -7.93
CA GLU A 55 -3.53 15.93 -7.56
C GLU A 55 -2.02 15.61 -7.42
N GLU A 56 -1.64 14.39 -7.03
CA GLU A 56 -0.24 13.98 -6.91
C GLU A 56 0.36 13.45 -8.23
N ARG A 57 -0.47 13.12 -9.23
CA ARG A 57 0.00 12.74 -10.58
C ARG A 57 0.50 13.93 -11.41
N GLU A 58 0.02 15.12 -11.09
CA GLU A 58 0.37 16.38 -11.76
C GLU A 58 1.54 17.11 -11.06
N ARG A 59 2.04 16.54 -9.96
CA ARG A 59 3.12 17.07 -9.13
C ARG A 59 4.50 16.61 -9.62
#